data_AF-A0A955BR75-F1
#
_entry.id   AF-A0A955BR75-F1
#
_cell.length_a   1.000
_cell.length_b   1.000
_cell.length_c   1.000
_cell.angle_alpha   90.00
_cell.angle_beta   90.00
_cell.angle_gamma   90.00
#
_symmetry.space_group_name_H-M   'P 1'
#
loop_
_entity.id
_entity.type
_entity.pdbx_description
1 polymer ?
#
loop_
_entity_poly.entity_id
_entity_poly.type
_entity_poly.pdbx_seq_one_letter_code
_entity_poly.pdbx_strand_id
1 'polypeptide(L)'
;MPNEPIGADDVATAFDGLEAAVVVRGHGGAVVTPVAAFRVATTAAEAAPSGGAVVQADADWLVELAAGEPPLEVGDAIRDAAGEQWTVLRVRTVAALGRYRCGACNLRVAFGLNDRVDVLRPQWQDSGDGPEIVGWDYVATAQPVRLQPSIETLDEEAAPPAAIAMFTAIFAEPLDVQAGDRLATDDGARYVVQRFEQAERIDALPTATVRREENDA
;
A
#
# COMPACT_ATOMS: atom_id res chain seq x y z
N MET A 1 44.28 -24.10 -15.19
CA MET A 1 43.91 -22.90 -14.40
C MET A 1 43.88 -23.35 -12.94
N PRO A 2 44.62 -22.71 -12.02
CA PRO A 2 44.59 -23.09 -10.62
C PRO A 2 43.23 -22.68 -10.04
N ASN A 3 42.55 -23.60 -9.35
CA ASN A 3 41.36 -23.30 -8.54
C ASN A 3 41.80 -22.42 -7.37
N GLU A 4 41.34 -21.17 -7.38
CA GLU A 4 41.47 -20.28 -6.24
C GLU A 4 40.57 -20.81 -5.12
N PRO A 5 41.09 -21.07 -3.90
CA PRO A 5 40.28 -21.53 -2.78
C PRO A 5 39.32 -20.41 -2.39
N ILE A 6 38.03 -20.74 -2.27
CA ILE A 6 36.99 -19.87 -1.70
C ILE A 6 37.50 -19.36 -0.35
N GLY A 7 37.67 -18.04 -0.22
CA GLY A 7 38.16 -17.40 0.99
C GLY A 7 37.15 -17.55 2.12
N ALA A 8 37.59 -17.49 3.38
CA ALA A 8 36.68 -17.50 4.53
C ALA A 8 35.65 -16.35 4.47
N ASP A 9 35.99 -15.25 3.81
CA ASP A 9 35.11 -14.10 3.57
C ASP A 9 33.97 -14.43 2.58
N ASP A 10 34.22 -15.33 1.62
CA ASP A 10 33.20 -15.75 0.64
C ASP A 10 32.13 -16.64 1.30
N VAL A 11 32.47 -17.36 2.38
CA VAL A 11 31.52 -18.20 3.14
C VAL A 11 30.66 -17.38 4.09
N ALA A 12 31.21 -16.31 4.68
CA ALA A 12 30.44 -15.38 5.51
C ALA A 12 29.41 -14.58 4.68
N THR A 13 29.75 -14.25 3.43
CA THR A 13 28.86 -13.53 2.51
C THR A 13 27.75 -14.43 1.92
N ALA A 14 27.94 -15.75 1.91
CA ALA A 14 27.02 -16.68 1.25
C ALA A 14 25.81 -17.13 2.10
N PHE A 15 25.76 -16.83 3.41
CA PHE A 15 24.80 -17.48 4.32
C PHE A 15 24.27 -16.62 5.48
N ASP A 16 24.44 -15.29 5.47
CA ASP A 16 23.87 -14.47 6.54
C ASP A 16 22.33 -14.40 6.48
N GLY A 17 21.75 -14.69 5.31
CA GLY A 17 20.30 -14.63 5.07
C GLY A 17 19.73 -13.23 5.24
N LEU A 18 20.60 -12.20 5.26
CA LEU A 18 20.19 -10.83 5.46
C LEU A 18 19.54 -10.29 4.21
N GLU A 19 18.42 -9.60 4.41
CA GLU A 19 17.66 -8.94 3.39
C GLU A 19 17.85 -7.44 3.52
N ALA A 20 18.12 -6.78 2.40
CA ALA A 20 18.01 -5.34 2.34
C ALA A 20 16.54 -4.97 2.61
N ALA A 21 16.31 -4.28 3.71
CA ALA A 21 15.00 -3.83 4.13
C ALA A 21 15.10 -2.45 4.77
N VAL A 22 13.99 -1.72 4.78
CA VAL A 22 13.82 -0.50 5.56
C VAL A 22 12.58 -0.60 6.43
N VAL A 23 12.62 0.06 7.58
CA VAL A 23 11.48 0.19 8.48
C VAL A 23 10.85 1.57 8.25
N VAL A 24 9.58 1.60 7.92
CA VAL A 24 8.76 2.82 7.85
C VAL A 24 7.97 2.91 9.14
N ARG A 25 8.12 4.01 9.88
CA ARG A 25 7.48 4.19 11.19
C ARG A 25 6.01 4.58 11.04
N GLY A 26 5.12 3.84 11.68
CA GLY A 26 3.66 4.05 11.56
C GLY A 26 3.16 4.15 10.10
N HIS A 27 2.15 4.98 9.88
CA HIS A 27 1.52 5.18 8.56
C HIS A 27 2.31 6.14 7.65
N GLY A 28 3.53 5.77 7.27
CA GLY A 28 4.36 6.56 6.34
C GLY A 28 5.24 7.62 7.02
N GLY A 29 5.59 7.42 8.28
CA GLY A 29 6.50 8.28 9.04
C GLY A 29 7.97 8.08 8.67
N ALA A 30 8.85 8.31 9.63
CA ALA A 30 10.30 8.24 9.43
C ALA A 30 10.74 6.88 8.85
N VAL A 31 11.73 6.90 7.96
CA VAL A 31 12.34 5.69 7.40
C VAL A 31 13.66 5.42 8.12
N VAL A 32 13.80 4.20 8.65
CA VAL A 32 14.97 3.73 9.39
C VAL A 32 15.57 2.53 8.68
N THR A 33 16.88 2.53 8.49
CA THR A 33 17.60 1.38 7.97
C THR A 33 18.01 0.47 9.14
N PRO A 34 17.46 -0.74 9.26
CA PRO A 34 17.91 -1.69 10.27
C PRO A 34 19.37 -2.10 10.03
N VAL A 35 20.07 -2.47 11.10
CA VAL A 35 21.41 -3.07 11.03
C VAL A 35 21.35 -4.42 10.33
N ALA A 36 20.30 -5.18 10.61
CA ALA A 36 20.03 -6.47 10.00
C ALA A 36 18.52 -6.72 9.93
N ALA A 37 18.05 -7.30 8.84
CA ALA A 37 16.69 -7.80 8.71
C ALA A 37 16.72 -9.12 7.95
N PHE A 38 15.88 -10.08 8.32
CA PHE A 38 15.70 -11.32 7.54
C PHE A 38 14.33 -11.95 7.81
N ARG A 39 13.75 -12.56 6.78
CA ARG A 39 12.53 -13.36 6.92
C ARG A 39 12.88 -14.74 7.47
N VAL A 40 12.25 -15.09 8.57
CA VAL A 40 12.37 -16.41 9.23
C VAL A 40 11.43 -17.41 8.58
N ALA A 41 10.23 -16.98 8.22
CA ALA A 41 9.22 -17.79 7.56
C ALA A 41 8.26 -16.91 6.77
N THR A 42 7.73 -17.46 5.69
CA THR A 42 6.64 -16.86 4.92
C THR A 42 5.54 -17.88 4.77
N THR A 43 4.32 -17.47 5.06
CA THR A 43 3.12 -18.29 4.83
C THR A 43 2.21 -17.54 3.88
N ALA A 44 1.97 -18.16 2.72
CA ALA A 44 0.95 -17.74 1.78
C ALA A 44 -0.21 -18.74 1.89
N ALA A 45 -1.41 -18.24 2.16
CA ALA A 45 -2.59 -19.08 2.31
C ALA A 45 -3.80 -18.44 1.63
N GLU A 46 -4.73 -19.31 1.23
CA GLU A 46 -6.06 -18.94 0.83
C GLU A 46 -6.91 -18.76 2.11
N ALA A 47 -6.97 -17.54 2.65
CA ALA A 47 -7.76 -17.19 3.84
C ALA A 47 -9.27 -17.43 3.67
N ALA A 48 -9.78 -17.49 2.45
CA ALA A 48 -11.14 -17.91 2.11
C ALA A 48 -11.17 -18.54 0.69
N PRO A 49 -12.05 -19.52 0.40
CA PRO A 49 -12.13 -20.14 -0.93
C PRO A 49 -12.35 -19.08 -2.01
N SER A 50 -11.31 -18.83 -2.79
CA SER A 50 -11.17 -17.77 -3.79
C SER A 50 -10.83 -18.33 -5.18
N GLY A 51 -10.73 -19.66 -5.31
CA GLY A 51 -10.39 -20.32 -6.57
C GLY A 51 -8.88 -20.36 -6.82
N GLY A 52 -8.07 -20.35 -5.76
CA GLY A 52 -6.61 -20.46 -5.84
C GLY A 52 -5.85 -19.14 -5.80
N ALA A 53 -6.50 -18.02 -5.48
CA ALA A 53 -5.80 -16.76 -5.22
C ALA A 53 -5.18 -16.77 -3.82
N VAL A 54 -3.95 -16.27 -3.70
CA VAL A 54 -3.35 -16.00 -2.39
C VAL A 54 -4.04 -14.76 -1.83
N VAL A 55 -4.85 -14.92 -0.80
CA VAL A 55 -5.59 -13.82 -0.14
C VAL A 55 -5.00 -13.45 1.21
N GLN A 56 -3.85 -14.03 1.59
CA GLN A 56 -3.09 -13.66 2.77
C GLN A 56 -1.62 -14.05 2.57
N ALA A 57 -0.74 -13.09 2.80
CA ALA A 57 0.70 -13.29 2.82
C ALA A 57 1.26 -12.73 4.13
N ASP A 58 1.66 -13.65 5.01
CA ASP A 58 2.26 -13.32 6.30
C ASP A 58 3.74 -13.68 6.29
N ALA A 59 4.52 -12.91 7.04
CA ALA A 59 5.93 -13.17 7.25
C ALA A 59 6.33 -12.93 8.71
N ASP A 60 7.18 -13.83 9.23
CA ASP A 60 7.89 -13.60 10.48
C ASP A 60 9.25 -12.98 10.15
N TRP A 61 9.47 -11.75 10.61
CA TRP A 61 10.73 -11.02 10.45
C TRP A 61 11.55 -11.07 11.73
N LEU A 62 12.87 -11.15 11.60
CA LEU A 62 13.81 -10.80 12.65
C LEU A 62 14.56 -9.53 12.23
N VAL A 63 14.48 -8.50 13.07
CA VAL A 63 15.01 -7.16 12.77
C VAL A 63 15.90 -6.69 13.91
N GLU A 64 17.07 -6.18 13.55
CA GLU A 64 18.03 -5.53 14.42
C GLU A 64 18.09 -4.05 14.05
N LEU A 65 17.76 -3.17 15.00
CA LEU A 65 17.83 -1.73 14.78
C LEU A 65 19.19 -1.18 15.25
N ALA A 66 19.59 -0.04 14.69
CA ALA A 66 20.78 0.66 15.15
C ALA A 66 20.62 1.12 16.61
N ALA A 67 21.74 1.23 17.33
CA ALA A 67 21.72 1.69 18.70
C ALA A 67 21.14 3.11 18.79
N GLY A 68 20.19 3.32 19.70
CA GLY A 68 19.49 4.60 19.88
C GLY A 68 18.22 4.77 19.05
N GLU A 69 17.96 3.87 18.10
CA GLU A 69 16.67 3.84 17.40
C GLU A 69 15.54 3.43 18.36
N PRO A 70 14.35 4.07 18.27
CA PRO A 70 13.18 3.63 19.00
C PRO A 70 12.84 2.16 18.71
N PRO A 71 12.30 1.41 19.67
CA PRO A 71 11.84 0.04 19.44
C PRO A 71 10.87 -0.08 18.25
N LEU A 72 10.78 -1.27 17.65
CA LEU A 72 9.72 -1.54 16.68
C LEU A 72 8.36 -1.58 17.38
N GLU A 73 7.36 -0.99 16.74
CA GLU A 73 6.00 -0.95 17.25
C GLU A 73 5.02 -1.62 16.29
N VAL A 74 3.86 -2.01 16.79
CA VAL A 74 2.76 -2.47 15.95
C VAL A 74 2.24 -1.29 15.13
N GLY A 75 2.06 -1.49 13.83
CA GLY A 75 1.71 -0.44 12.87
C GLY A 75 2.91 0.12 12.10
N ASP A 76 4.15 -0.16 12.52
CA ASP A 76 5.33 0.02 11.65
C ASP A 76 5.22 -0.89 10.41
N ALA A 77 5.91 -0.54 9.34
CA ALA A 77 5.99 -1.37 8.14
C ALA A 77 7.44 -1.72 7.79
N ILE A 78 7.67 -2.95 7.34
CA ILE A 78 8.96 -3.40 6.82
C ILE A 78 8.82 -3.43 5.30
N ARG A 79 9.66 -2.67 4.59
CA ARG A 79 9.73 -2.68 3.13
C ARG A 79 10.97 -3.46 2.70
N ASP A 80 10.78 -4.51 1.94
CA ASP A 80 11.88 -5.37 1.47
C ASP A 80 12.54 -4.83 0.19
N ALA A 81 13.59 -5.52 -0.28
CA ALA A 81 14.33 -5.15 -1.48
C ALA A 81 13.50 -5.17 -2.77
N ALA A 82 12.40 -5.93 -2.80
CA ALA A 82 11.47 -5.97 -3.93
C ALA A 82 10.44 -4.82 -3.86
N GLY A 83 10.49 -4.00 -2.80
CA GLY A 83 9.53 -2.92 -2.56
C GLY A 83 8.23 -3.40 -1.93
N GLU A 84 8.13 -4.67 -1.52
CA GLU A 84 6.94 -5.18 -0.85
C GLU A 84 6.86 -4.65 0.57
N GLN A 85 5.66 -4.21 0.96
CA GLN A 85 5.40 -3.63 2.27
C GLN A 85 4.68 -4.62 3.18
N TRP A 86 5.27 -4.86 4.34
CA TRP A 86 4.80 -5.80 5.36
C TRP A 86 4.44 -5.03 6.62
N THR A 87 3.15 -4.87 6.91
CA THR A 87 2.68 -4.17 8.11
C THR A 87 2.90 -5.05 9.34
N VAL A 88 3.59 -4.52 10.34
CA VAL A 88 3.90 -5.19 11.60
C VAL A 88 2.64 -5.25 12.46
N LEU A 89 2.13 -6.45 12.68
CA LEU A 89 0.92 -6.70 13.47
C LEU A 89 1.24 -7.18 14.89
N ARG A 90 2.44 -7.74 15.09
CA ARG A 90 2.91 -8.26 16.39
C ARG A 90 4.41 -8.03 16.51
N VAL A 91 4.87 -7.57 17.68
CA VAL A 91 6.30 -7.40 17.98
C VAL A 91 6.64 -8.13 19.29
N ARG A 92 7.78 -8.81 19.31
CA ARG A 92 8.40 -9.32 20.55
C ARG A 92 9.90 -9.13 20.53
N THR A 93 10.50 -8.75 21.65
CA THR A 93 11.95 -8.67 21.79
C THR A 93 12.54 -10.05 22.06
N VAL A 94 13.58 -10.41 21.30
CA VAL A 94 14.42 -11.58 21.51
C VAL A 94 15.69 -11.12 22.21
N ALA A 95 15.61 -10.95 23.53
CA ALA A 95 16.65 -10.31 24.35
C ALA A 95 18.04 -10.95 24.17
N ALA A 96 18.11 -12.28 24.04
CA ALA A 96 19.38 -13.00 23.85
C ALA A 96 20.13 -12.62 22.56
N LEU A 97 19.44 -12.04 21.58
CA LEU A 97 20.00 -11.66 20.28
C LEU A 97 19.99 -10.15 20.05
N GLY A 98 19.41 -9.35 20.95
CA GLY A 98 19.22 -7.91 20.73
C GLY A 98 18.31 -7.59 19.53
N ARG A 99 17.42 -8.52 19.13
CA ARG A 99 16.59 -8.42 17.93
C ARG A 99 15.10 -8.36 18.27
N TYR A 100 14.32 -7.83 17.35
CA TYR A 100 12.86 -7.87 17.37
C TYR A 100 12.38 -8.99 16.44
N ARG A 101 11.47 -9.84 16.93
CA ARG A 101 10.72 -10.75 16.08
C ARG A 101 9.35 -10.14 15.81
N CYS A 102 9.05 -9.92 14.54
CA CYS A 102 7.84 -9.24 14.09
C CYS A 102 6.99 -10.21 13.27
N GLY A 103 5.72 -10.37 13.64
CA GLY A 103 4.74 -11.00 12.75
C GLY A 103 4.11 -9.90 11.89
N ALA A 104 4.31 -9.96 10.58
CA ALA A 104 3.88 -8.94 9.64
C ALA A 104 3.01 -9.52 8.52
N CYS A 105 2.15 -8.70 7.94
CA CYS A 105 1.25 -9.07 6.85
C CYS A 105 1.41 -8.13 5.67
N ASN A 106 1.44 -8.67 4.45
CA ASN A 106 1.34 -7.87 3.24
C ASN A 106 -0.13 -7.55 2.96
N LEU A 107 -0.56 -6.36 3.39
CA LEU A 107 -1.94 -5.92 3.26
C LEU A 107 -2.37 -5.75 1.79
N ARG A 108 -1.43 -5.49 0.86
CA ARG A 108 -1.74 -5.41 -0.58
C ARG A 108 -2.29 -6.74 -1.09
N VAL A 109 -1.65 -7.84 -0.68
CA VAL A 109 -2.11 -9.20 -0.99
C VAL A 109 -3.39 -9.53 -0.22
N ALA A 110 -3.45 -9.20 1.07
CA ALA A 110 -4.60 -9.51 1.92
C ALA A 110 -5.90 -8.85 1.41
N PHE A 111 -5.81 -7.61 0.93
CA PHE A 111 -6.95 -6.88 0.38
C PHE A 111 -7.14 -7.08 -1.14
N GLY A 112 -6.24 -7.80 -1.82
CA GLY A 112 -6.33 -8.08 -3.25
C GLY A 112 -6.22 -6.83 -4.12
N LEU A 113 -5.27 -5.94 -3.80
CA LEU A 113 -5.04 -4.69 -4.54
C LEU A 113 -4.28 -4.96 -5.84
N ASN A 114 -5.00 -5.48 -6.83
CA ASN A 114 -4.44 -5.88 -8.12
C ASN A 114 -4.45 -4.76 -9.16
N ASP A 115 -5.27 -3.72 -8.94
CA ASP A 115 -5.43 -2.62 -9.87
C ASP A 115 -4.44 -1.49 -9.56
N ARG A 116 -4.26 -0.58 -10.53
CA ARG A 116 -3.42 0.61 -10.40
C ARG A 116 -4.20 1.84 -10.84
N VAL A 117 -4.01 2.93 -10.09
CA VAL A 117 -4.57 4.24 -10.44
C VAL A 117 -3.54 5.34 -10.29
N ASP A 118 -3.63 6.33 -11.17
CA ASP A 118 -3.06 7.65 -10.95
C ASP A 118 -4.08 8.52 -10.22
N VAL A 119 -3.61 9.27 -9.22
CA VAL A 119 -4.39 10.27 -8.50
C VAL A 119 -4.09 11.64 -9.07
N LEU A 120 -5.10 12.31 -9.59
CA LEU A 120 -5.02 13.58 -10.27
C LEU A 120 -5.81 14.65 -9.51
N ARG A 121 -5.22 15.82 -9.30
CA ARG A 121 -5.87 16.98 -8.69
C ARG A 121 -6.26 18.01 -9.74
N PRO A 122 -7.52 18.49 -9.75
CA PRO A 122 -7.92 19.48 -10.74
C PRO A 122 -7.25 20.84 -10.49
N GLN A 123 -6.74 21.45 -11.55
CA GLN A 123 -6.29 22.84 -11.55
C GLN A 123 -7.46 23.73 -11.92
N TRP A 124 -7.89 24.56 -10.96
CA TRP A 124 -9.00 25.48 -11.16
C TRP A 124 -8.49 26.87 -11.56
N GLN A 125 -9.13 27.46 -12.57
CA GLN A 125 -8.93 28.85 -12.97
C GLN A 125 -10.29 29.55 -13.07
N ASP A 126 -10.37 30.80 -12.62
CA ASP A 126 -11.55 31.64 -12.84
C ASP A 126 -11.27 32.58 -14.01
N SER A 127 -11.94 32.31 -15.13
CA SER A 127 -11.82 33.09 -16.38
C SER A 127 -12.87 34.22 -16.47
N GLY A 128 -13.66 34.44 -15.42
CA GLY A 128 -14.72 35.45 -15.35
C GLY A 128 -16.14 34.91 -15.50
N ASP A 129 -16.29 33.66 -15.96
CA ASP A 129 -17.56 32.93 -16.02
C ASP A 129 -17.74 31.95 -14.83
N GLY A 130 -16.80 31.97 -13.88
CA GLY A 130 -16.72 31.06 -12.75
C GLY A 130 -15.50 30.13 -12.82
N PRO A 131 -15.27 29.34 -11.76
CA PRO A 131 -14.15 28.42 -11.71
C PRO A 131 -14.34 27.26 -12.69
N GLU A 132 -13.36 27.05 -13.56
CA GLU A 132 -13.27 25.96 -14.53
C GLU A 132 -11.99 25.14 -14.32
N ILE A 133 -12.05 23.85 -14.67
CA ILE A 133 -10.87 22.98 -14.62
C ILE A 133 -10.07 23.18 -15.90
N VAL A 134 -8.86 23.73 -15.78
CA VAL A 134 -7.95 23.99 -16.92
C VAL A 134 -6.87 22.93 -17.08
N GLY A 135 -6.70 22.06 -16.09
CA GLY A 135 -5.65 21.05 -16.08
C GLY A 135 -5.78 20.09 -14.91
N TRP A 136 -4.84 19.14 -14.85
CA TRP A 136 -4.77 18.12 -13.80
C TRP A 136 -3.31 17.90 -13.39
N ASP A 137 -3.03 17.94 -12.10
CA ASP A 137 -1.72 17.65 -11.53
C ASP A 137 -1.68 16.22 -10.96
N TYR A 138 -0.56 15.52 -11.14
CA TYR A 138 -0.37 14.23 -10.47
C TYR A 138 -0.08 14.44 -8.99
N VAL A 139 -0.97 13.89 -8.15
CA VAL A 139 -0.76 13.77 -6.70
C VAL A 139 0.04 12.51 -6.40
N ALA A 140 -0.31 11.40 -7.04
CA ALA A 140 0.36 10.13 -6.92
C ALA A 140 0.20 9.32 -8.22
N THR A 141 1.18 8.48 -8.53
CA THR A 141 1.16 7.66 -9.77
C THR A 141 1.21 6.18 -9.44
N ALA A 142 0.59 5.36 -10.29
CA ALA A 142 0.58 3.90 -10.22
C ALA A 142 0.28 3.36 -8.81
N GLN A 143 -0.69 3.94 -8.12
CA GLN A 143 -1.04 3.56 -6.75
C GLN A 143 -1.81 2.23 -6.76
N PRO A 144 -1.36 1.21 -6.02
CA PRO A 144 -2.10 -0.04 -5.92
C PRO A 144 -3.44 0.21 -5.23
N VAL A 145 -4.50 -0.20 -5.91
CA VAL A 145 -5.87 0.01 -5.45
C VAL A 145 -6.71 -1.25 -5.69
N ARG A 146 -7.82 -1.34 -4.98
CA ARG A 146 -8.93 -2.22 -5.34
C ARG A 146 -10.20 -1.40 -5.42
N LEU A 147 -10.86 -1.45 -6.56
CA LEU A 147 -12.17 -0.82 -6.77
C LEU A 147 -13.27 -1.86 -6.51
N GLN A 148 -14.11 -1.60 -5.50
CA GLN A 148 -15.26 -2.44 -5.18
C GLN A 148 -16.56 -1.69 -5.47
N PRO A 149 -17.48 -2.22 -6.28
CA PRO A 149 -18.81 -1.64 -6.42
C PRO A 149 -19.51 -1.61 -5.06
N SER A 150 -20.03 -0.45 -4.64
CA SER A 150 -20.60 -0.29 -3.30
C SER A 150 -22.12 -0.31 -3.27
N ILE A 151 -22.81 0.31 -4.25
CA ILE A 151 -24.25 0.22 -4.58
C ILE A 151 -24.51 1.11 -5.83
N GLU A 152 -25.46 0.74 -6.69
CA GLU A 152 -26.04 1.67 -7.66
C GLU A 152 -27.15 2.47 -6.99
N THR A 153 -26.96 3.79 -6.90
CA THR A 153 -28.02 4.69 -6.40
C THR A 153 -28.74 5.29 -7.59
N LEU A 154 -30.07 5.22 -7.58
CA LEU A 154 -30.88 5.96 -8.55
C LEU A 154 -30.90 7.42 -8.13
N ASP A 155 -30.35 8.29 -8.97
CA ASP A 155 -30.51 9.72 -8.86
C ASP A 155 -31.90 10.10 -9.40
N GLU A 156 -32.85 10.29 -8.48
CA GLU A 156 -34.22 10.69 -8.79
C GLU A 156 -34.33 12.19 -9.14
N GLU A 157 -33.30 13.00 -8.84
CA GLU A 157 -33.28 14.44 -9.15
C GLU A 157 -32.81 14.72 -10.58
N ALA A 158 -32.06 13.78 -11.18
CA ALA A 158 -31.72 13.83 -12.60
C ALA A 158 -32.99 13.73 -13.47
N ALA A 159 -33.00 14.49 -14.58
CA ALA A 159 -34.08 14.47 -15.56
C ALA A 159 -33.53 14.09 -16.95
N PRO A 160 -33.61 12.81 -17.36
CA PRO A 160 -34.29 11.67 -16.68
C PRO A 160 -33.48 11.09 -15.49
N PRO A 161 -34.13 10.34 -14.58
CA PRO A 161 -33.44 9.67 -13.48
C PRO A 161 -32.30 8.78 -13.99
N ALA A 162 -31.15 8.87 -13.34
CA ALA A 162 -29.92 8.21 -13.78
C ALA A 162 -29.37 7.29 -12.69
N ALA A 163 -28.92 6.09 -13.06
CA ALA A 163 -28.22 5.22 -12.13
C ALA A 163 -26.77 5.70 -11.97
N ILE A 164 -26.38 6.07 -10.75
CA ILE A 164 -25.01 6.46 -10.44
C ILE A 164 -24.28 5.25 -9.85
N ALA A 165 -23.28 4.77 -10.59
CA ALA A 165 -22.40 3.71 -10.12
C ALA A 165 -21.38 4.27 -9.12
N MET A 166 -21.54 3.88 -7.85
CA MET A 166 -20.64 4.21 -6.75
C MET A 166 -19.68 3.05 -6.47
N PHE A 167 -18.44 3.40 -6.13
CA PHE A 167 -17.38 2.45 -5.82
C PHE A 167 -16.66 2.87 -4.54
N THR A 168 -16.11 1.87 -3.85
CA THR A 168 -15.13 2.04 -2.78
C THR A 168 -13.76 1.69 -3.35
N ALA A 169 -12.87 2.67 -3.37
CA ALA A 169 -11.46 2.48 -3.69
C ALA A 169 -10.68 2.22 -2.39
N ILE A 170 -9.95 1.11 -2.32
CA ILE A 170 -9.09 0.76 -1.17
C ILE A 170 -7.63 0.89 -1.60
N PHE A 171 -6.83 1.70 -0.92
CA PHE A 171 -5.45 2.02 -1.30
C PHE A 171 -4.43 1.29 -0.43
N ALA A 172 -3.27 0.96 -0.99
CA ALA A 172 -2.22 0.24 -0.24
C ALA A 172 -1.53 1.07 0.84
N GLU A 173 -1.52 2.39 0.69
CA GLU A 173 -0.78 3.31 1.54
C GLU A 173 -1.52 4.65 1.70
N PRO A 174 -1.23 5.43 2.76
CA PRO A 174 -1.80 6.76 2.95
C PRO A 174 -1.44 7.69 1.80
N LEU A 175 -2.43 8.42 1.30
CA LEU A 175 -2.28 9.40 0.23
C LEU A 175 -2.92 10.73 0.64
N ASP A 176 -2.43 11.85 0.09
CA ASP A 176 -3.09 13.16 0.20
C ASP A 176 -4.21 13.26 -0.84
N VAL A 177 -5.23 12.39 -0.72
CA VAL A 177 -6.40 12.39 -1.61
C VAL A 177 -7.48 13.30 -1.03
N GLN A 178 -8.08 14.12 -1.89
CA GLN A 178 -9.13 15.07 -1.53
C GLN A 178 -10.40 14.85 -2.36
N ALA A 179 -11.53 15.37 -1.88
CA ALA A 179 -12.76 15.37 -2.68
C ALA A 179 -12.56 16.23 -3.94
N GLY A 180 -13.01 15.72 -5.08
CA GLY A 180 -12.79 16.33 -6.40
C GLY A 180 -11.51 15.87 -7.09
N ASP A 181 -10.58 15.19 -6.39
CA ASP A 181 -9.49 14.48 -7.06
C ASP A 181 -10.07 13.37 -7.95
N ARG A 182 -9.35 13.04 -9.02
CA ARG A 182 -9.71 12.01 -10.00
C ARG A 182 -8.77 10.82 -9.88
N LEU A 183 -9.33 9.63 -9.90
CA LEU A 183 -8.59 8.38 -10.09
C LEU A 183 -8.66 8.00 -11.57
N ALA A 184 -7.52 7.83 -12.21
CA ALA A 184 -7.42 7.34 -13.58
C ALA A 184 -6.81 5.93 -13.56
N THR A 185 -7.52 4.95 -14.10
CA THR A 185 -7.06 3.56 -14.23
C THR A 185 -6.33 3.34 -15.56
N ASP A 186 -5.51 2.29 -15.62
CA ASP A 186 -4.75 1.93 -16.83
C ASP A 186 -5.63 1.57 -18.04
N ASP A 187 -6.88 1.16 -17.81
CA ASP A 187 -7.88 0.89 -18.85
C ASP A 187 -8.59 2.15 -19.38
N GLY A 188 -8.23 3.33 -18.84
CA GLY A 188 -8.79 4.62 -19.22
C GLY A 188 -10.09 5.00 -18.51
N ALA A 189 -10.61 4.16 -17.61
CA ALA A 189 -11.73 4.56 -16.75
C ALA A 189 -11.31 5.67 -15.77
N ARG A 190 -12.28 6.52 -15.41
CA ARG A 190 -12.06 7.65 -14.52
C ARG A 190 -13.10 7.66 -13.43
N TYR A 191 -12.66 8.03 -12.22
CA TYR A 191 -13.51 8.11 -11.06
C TYR A 191 -13.24 9.41 -10.32
N VAL A 192 -14.27 10.12 -9.89
CA VAL A 192 -14.13 11.32 -9.05
C VAL A 192 -14.31 10.93 -7.60
N VAL A 193 -13.33 11.32 -6.77
CA VAL A 193 -13.37 11.14 -5.33
C VAL A 193 -14.45 12.04 -4.73
N GLN A 194 -15.40 11.41 -4.03
CA GLN A 194 -16.45 12.11 -3.28
C GLN A 194 -16.02 12.31 -1.82
N ARG A 195 -15.37 11.31 -1.25
CA ARG A 195 -14.92 11.30 0.14
C ARG A 195 -13.70 10.40 0.27
N PHE A 196 -12.79 10.77 1.16
CA PHE A 196 -11.61 9.98 1.50
C PHE A 196 -11.51 9.82 3.03
N GLU A 197 -11.14 8.62 3.47
CA GLU A 197 -11.00 8.25 4.87
C GLU A 197 -9.66 7.54 5.07
N GLN A 198 -8.85 8.06 5.98
CA GLN A 198 -7.62 7.39 6.40
C GLN A 198 -7.95 6.18 7.27
N ALA A 199 -7.09 5.17 7.24
CA ALA A 199 -7.22 4.01 8.13
C ALA A 199 -7.02 4.44 9.59
N GLU A 200 -8.01 4.22 10.44
CA GLU A 200 -7.88 4.43 11.89
C GLU A 200 -7.31 3.18 12.61
N ARG A 201 -7.36 2.01 11.95
CA ARG A 201 -6.87 0.74 12.48
C ARG A 201 -5.62 0.27 11.75
N ILE A 202 -4.72 -0.35 12.49
CA ILE A 202 -3.45 -0.93 11.98
C ILE A 202 -3.63 -2.04 10.94
N ASP A 203 -4.78 -2.68 10.92
CA ASP A 203 -5.13 -3.79 10.01
C ASP A 203 -6.12 -3.35 8.92
N ALA A 204 -6.38 -2.05 8.82
CA ALA A 204 -7.20 -1.45 7.78
C ALA A 204 -6.34 -0.64 6.80
N LEU A 205 -6.92 -0.39 5.63
CA LEU A 205 -6.32 0.39 4.57
C LEU A 205 -7.14 1.67 4.31
N PRO A 206 -6.52 2.78 3.84
CA PRO A 206 -7.25 3.98 3.47
C PRO A 206 -8.28 3.70 2.38
N THR A 207 -9.42 4.37 2.46
CA THR A 207 -10.51 4.18 1.49
C THR A 207 -11.04 5.49 0.93
N ALA A 208 -11.47 5.47 -0.32
CA ALA A 208 -12.24 6.56 -0.93
C ALA A 208 -13.60 6.04 -1.42
N THR A 209 -14.64 6.85 -1.23
CA THR A 209 -15.89 6.70 -1.98
C THR A 209 -15.75 7.49 -3.26
N VAL A 210 -15.90 6.80 -4.39
CA VAL A 210 -15.70 7.38 -5.72
C VAL A 210 -16.89 7.12 -6.63
N ARG A 211 -17.11 8.06 -7.56
CA ARG A 211 -18.14 7.97 -8.59
C ARG A 211 -17.48 7.82 -9.96
N ARG A 212 -17.93 6.89 -10.79
CA ARG A 212 -17.40 6.77 -12.15
C ARG A 212 -17.81 7.97 -13.01
N GLU A 213 -16.87 8.53 -13.76
CA GLU A 213 -17.18 9.51 -14.80
C GLU A 213 -17.71 8.76 -16.03
N GLU A 214 -18.85 9.22 -16.57
CA GLU A 214 -19.27 8.80 -17.89
C GLU A 214 -18.30 9.44 -18.89
N ASN A 215 -17.68 8.62 -19.74
CA ASN A 215 -16.95 9.15 -20.88
C ASN A 215 -17.99 9.71 -21.85
N ASP A 216 -18.10 11.03 -21.94
CA ASP A 216 -18.69 11.67 -23.10
C ASP A 216 -17.86 11.24 -24.31
N ALA A 217 -18.42 10.33 -25.10
CA ALA A 217 -17.82 9.78 -26.32
C ALA A 217 -17.91 10.76 -27.49
#